data_AF-A0A2P6TII1-F1
#
_entry.id   AF-A0A2P6TII1-F1
#
_cell.length_a   1.000
_cell.length_b   1.000
_cell.length_c   1.000
_cell.angle_alpha   90.00
_cell.angle_beta   90.00
_cell.angle_gamma   90.00
#
_symmetry.space_group_name_H-M   'P 1'
#
loop_
_entity.id
_entity.type
_entity.pdbx_description
1 polymer ?
#
loop_
_entity_poly.entity_id
_entity_poly.type
_entity_poly.pdbx_seq_one_letter_code
_entity_poly.pdbx_strand_id
1 'polypeptide(L)'
;MASSAFNWDEEKARERRIVERRERVEERLRLQRTKQGKRALVGGKCMPTSPPLMLNSRPLCHRAAGGSSSPQPAEQAAPARGNEQAARSASTVAELHAAAAAQVEAVRAGAEQRTEVHRDACDAEEAALRDEVAAEAEASRHENRAIDLQWEHLQAVAAPQELHAGILAVNAHCGRMLEAKDRTLAAARALLARRDDQYTRLLQLQVRGGFAVGMGWGLS
;
A
#
# COMPACT_ATOMS: atom_id res chain seq x y z
N MET A 1 8.56 -30.66 -33.78
CA MET A 1 8.44 -29.42 -32.98
C MET A 1 7.35 -28.58 -33.62
N ALA A 2 6.17 -28.50 -32.99
CA ALA A 2 5.05 -27.74 -33.54
C ALA A 2 5.21 -26.27 -33.15
N SER A 3 5.48 -25.41 -34.14
CA SER A 3 5.45 -23.96 -33.97
C SER A 3 3.98 -23.55 -33.80
N SER A 4 3.61 -23.14 -32.58
CA SER A 4 2.31 -22.53 -32.31
C SER A 4 2.25 -21.22 -33.10
N ALA A 5 1.40 -21.19 -34.13
CA ALA A 5 1.12 -19.96 -34.86
C ALA A 5 0.42 -18.98 -33.91
N PHE A 6 0.97 -17.77 -33.81
CA PHE A 6 0.41 -16.69 -33.00
C PHE A 6 -0.99 -16.34 -33.51
N ASN A 7 -2.01 -16.61 -32.68
CA ASN A 7 -3.41 -16.43 -33.06
C ASN A 7 -3.89 -15.02 -32.70
N TRP A 8 -3.92 -14.15 -33.71
CA TRP A 8 -4.37 -12.76 -33.59
C TRP A 8 -5.80 -12.59 -33.03
N ASP A 9 -6.67 -13.59 -33.24
CA ASP A 9 -8.05 -13.53 -32.74
C ASP A 9 -8.12 -13.78 -31.23
N GLU A 10 -7.23 -14.63 -30.70
CA GLU A 10 -7.11 -14.88 -29.26
C GLU A 10 -6.52 -13.67 -28.53
N GLU A 11 -5.54 -13.00 -29.12
CA GLU A 11 -4.96 -11.77 -28.56
C GLU A 11 -6.01 -10.64 -28.52
N LYS A 12 -6.77 -10.44 -29.60
CA LYS A 12 -7.89 -9.46 -29.60
C LYS A 12 -8.99 -9.82 -28.60
N ALA A 13 -9.26 -11.11 -28.37
CA ALA A 13 -10.20 -11.53 -27.34
C ALA A 13 -9.65 -11.27 -25.93
N ARG A 14 -8.34 -11.43 -25.74
CA ARG A 14 -7.63 -11.12 -24.49
C ARG A 14 -7.64 -9.63 -24.18
N GLU A 15 -7.35 -8.77 -25.14
CA GLU A 15 -7.41 -7.31 -25.00
C GLU A 15 -8.82 -6.83 -24.61
N ARG A 16 -9.86 -7.34 -25.27
CA ARG A 16 -11.26 -7.02 -24.93
C ARG A 16 -11.60 -7.37 -23.48
N ARG A 17 -11.15 -8.52 -22.98
CA ARG A 17 -11.33 -8.92 -21.58
C ARG A 17 -10.61 -8.00 -20.60
N ILE A 18 -9.43 -7.49 -20.97
CA ILE A 18 -8.65 -6.57 -20.14
C ILE A 18 -9.37 -5.21 -20.04
N VAL A 19 -9.84 -4.68 -21.17
CA VAL A 19 -10.60 -3.42 -21.22
C VAL A 19 -11.88 -3.52 -20.38
N GLU A 20 -12.67 -4.55 -20.59
CA GLU A 20 -13.92 -4.77 -19.86
C GLU A 20 -13.69 -4.99 -18.34
N ARG A 21 -12.52 -5.52 -17.96
CA ARG A 21 -12.12 -5.63 -16.54
C ARG A 21 -11.70 -4.28 -15.96
N ARG A 22 -11.02 -3.42 -16.74
CA ARG A 22 -10.67 -2.05 -16.33
C ARG A 22 -11.91 -1.19 -16.14
N GLU A 23 -12.85 -1.24 -17.07
CA GLU A 23 -14.14 -0.52 -16.97
C GLU A 23 -14.92 -0.94 -15.71
N ARG A 24 -14.99 -2.24 -15.40
CA ARG A 24 -15.61 -2.73 -14.15
C ARG A 24 -14.92 -2.22 -12.88
N VAL A 25 -13.60 -2.07 -12.91
CA VAL A 25 -12.83 -1.53 -11.78
C VAL A 25 -13.08 -0.02 -11.64
N GLU A 26 -13.07 0.73 -12.73
CA GLU A 26 -13.37 2.17 -12.74
C GLU A 26 -14.80 2.46 -12.28
N GLU A 27 -15.77 1.67 -12.73
CA GLU A 27 -17.16 1.78 -12.30
C GLU A 27 -17.31 1.50 -10.79
N ARG A 28 -16.63 0.46 -10.27
CA ARG A 28 -16.58 0.19 -8.83
C ARG A 28 -15.98 1.34 -8.04
N LEU A 29 -14.87 1.92 -8.52
CA LEU A 29 -14.23 3.08 -7.90
C LEU A 29 -15.16 4.30 -7.93
N ARG A 30 -15.88 4.53 -9.03
CA ARG A 30 -16.88 5.61 -9.15
C ARG A 30 -18.03 5.43 -8.16
N LEU A 31 -18.55 4.22 -8.01
CA LEU A 31 -19.57 3.88 -7.02
C LEU A 31 -19.05 4.01 -5.57
N GLN A 32 -17.78 3.71 -5.33
CA GLN A 32 -17.16 3.88 -4.02
C GLN A 32 -17.00 5.37 -3.65
N ARG A 33 -16.60 6.22 -4.61
CA ARG A 33 -16.54 7.68 -4.42
C ARG A 33 -17.92 8.29 -4.14
N THR A 34 -18.97 7.86 -4.84
CA THR A 34 -20.34 8.35 -4.57
C THR A 34 -20.90 7.85 -3.23
N LYS A 35 -20.54 6.63 -2.81
CA LYS A 35 -20.89 6.11 -1.46
C LYS A 35 -20.12 6.82 -0.34
N GLN A 36 -18.84 7.15 -0.53
CA GLN A 36 -18.06 7.96 0.41
C GLN A 36 -18.59 9.40 0.49
N GLY A 37 -18.96 10.02 -0.63
CA GLY A 37 -19.62 11.33 -0.65
C GLY A 37 -20.97 11.34 0.08
N LYS A 38 -21.79 10.28 -0.09
CA LYS A 38 -23.05 10.13 0.66
C LYS A 38 -22.82 9.87 2.16
N ARG A 39 -21.77 9.14 2.54
CA ARG A 39 -21.36 8.98 3.96
C ARG A 39 -20.85 10.29 4.57
N ALA A 40 -20.14 11.13 3.81
CA ALA A 40 -19.70 12.44 4.26
C ALA A 40 -20.87 13.42 4.47
N LEU A 41 -21.92 13.35 3.64
CA LEU A 41 -23.15 14.15 3.81
C LEU A 41 -24.07 13.67 4.95
N VAL A 42 -24.03 12.38 5.32
CA VAL A 42 -24.82 11.85 6.46
C VAL A 42 -24.03 11.90 7.79
N GLY A 43 -22.69 11.96 7.74
CA GLY A 43 -21.81 12.02 8.91
C GLY A 43 -21.67 13.40 9.57
N GLY A 44 -22.34 14.43 9.07
CA GLY A 44 -22.24 15.81 9.56
C GLY A 44 -22.96 16.14 10.87
N LYS A 45 -23.36 15.14 11.68
CA LYS A 45 -23.95 15.34 13.01
C LYS A 45 -23.57 14.21 13.97
N CYS A 46 -22.33 14.23 14.47
CA CYS A 46 -22.01 13.75 15.82
C CYS A 46 -20.64 14.28 16.25
N MET A 47 -20.64 15.38 17.00
CA MET A 47 -19.54 15.67 17.91
C MET A 47 -19.58 14.61 19.02
N PRO A 48 -18.46 13.99 19.42
CA PRO A 48 -18.39 13.45 20.75
C PRO A 48 -18.07 14.62 21.68
N THR A 49 -19.09 15.37 22.09
CA THR A 49 -18.97 16.16 23.32
C THR A 49 -18.75 15.17 24.45
N SER A 50 -17.54 15.21 25.01
CA SER A 50 -17.13 14.48 26.20
C SER A 50 -18.26 14.43 27.24
N PRO A 51 -18.56 13.26 27.83
CA PRO A 51 -19.51 13.21 28.94
C PRO A 51 -18.92 14.01 30.12
N PRO A 52 -19.70 14.92 30.76
CA PRO A 52 -19.22 15.59 31.95
C PRO A 52 -19.03 14.57 33.06
N LEU A 53 -17.90 14.69 33.76
CA LEU A 53 -17.62 13.97 35.00
C LEU A 53 -18.71 14.32 36.02
N MET A 54 -19.73 13.46 36.13
CA MET A 54 -20.69 13.50 37.22
C MET A 54 -19.96 13.08 38.51
N LEU A 55 -19.56 14.06 39.32
CA LEU A 55 -19.30 13.85 40.73
C LEU A 55 -20.58 13.30 41.37
N ASN A 56 -20.60 12.01 41.65
CA ASN A 56 -21.62 11.38 42.48
C ASN A 56 -21.41 11.80 43.95
N SER A 57 -21.83 13.01 44.30
CA SER A 57 -22.13 13.39 45.67
C SER A 57 -23.43 12.71 46.10
N ARG A 58 -23.32 11.56 46.74
CA ARG A 58 -24.42 10.95 47.51
C ARG A 58 -24.33 11.42 48.96
N PRO A 59 -25.27 12.23 49.48
CA PRO A 59 -25.56 12.26 50.90
C PRO A 59 -26.75 11.35 51.16
N LEU A 60 -26.53 10.25 51.90
CA LEU A 60 -27.62 9.47 52.48
C LEU A 60 -27.61 9.70 54.00
N CYS A 61 -28.63 10.44 54.44
CA CYS A 61 -29.43 10.24 55.66
C CYS A 61 -28.68 10.14 57.01
N HIS A 62 -28.92 11.08 57.94
CA HIS A 62 -29.91 10.92 59.02
C HIS A 62 -29.82 12.01 60.10
N ARG A 63 -31.00 12.60 60.37
CA ARG A 63 -31.58 12.96 61.68
C ARG A 63 -30.69 13.70 62.68
N ALA A 64 -30.90 15.01 62.77
CA ALA A 64 -30.54 15.81 63.94
C ALA A 64 -31.41 15.42 65.14
N ALA A 65 -30.77 14.96 66.22
CA ALA A 65 -31.23 15.02 67.59
C ALA A 65 -29.97 15.13 68.47
N GLY A 66 -30.01 16.04 69.45
CA GLY A 66 -28.82 16.60 70.09
C GLY A 66 -28.01 15.66 70.98
N GLY A 67 -26.87 16.15 71.43
CA GLY A 67 -26.03 15.46 72.42
C GLY A 67 -24.59 15.95 72.40
N SER A 68 -24.26 16.85 73.33
CA SER A 68 -22.92 17.33 73.64
C SER A 68 -21.94 16.22 74.03
N SER A 69 -20.71 16.26 73.52
CA SER A 69 -19.47 16.14 74.32
C SER A 69 -18.20 16.27 73.45
N SER A 70 -17.20 16.88 74.07
CA SER A 70 -15.86 17.28 73.66
C SER A 70 -14.97 16.18 73.00
N PRO A 71 -13.80 16.55 72.43
CA PRO A 71 -13.18 15.88 71.29
C PRO A 71 -12.24 14.73 71.70
N GLN A 72 -12.21 13.68 70.90
CA GLN A 72 -11.11 12.71 70.88
C GLN A 72 -10.44 12.74 69.50
N PRO A 73 -9.13 13.01 69.42
CA PRO A 73 -8.36 12.81 68.21
C PRO A 73 -7.89 11.35 68.12
N ALA A 74 -7.68 10.88 66.88
CA ALA A 74 -6.92 9.69 66.53
C ALA A 74 -7.61 8.32 66.64
N GLU A 75 -8.53 8.00 65.71
CA GLU A 75 -8.67 6.60 65.24
C GLU A 75 -9.34 6.42 63.87
N GLN A 76 -9.15 7.36 62.92
CA GLN A 76 -9.62 7.18 61.52
C GLN A 76 -8.59 7.58 60.46
N ALA A 77 -7.35 7.91 60.85
CA ALA A 77 -6.30 8.35 59.93
C ALA A 77 -5.53 7.20 59.24
N ALA A 78 -5.65 5.96 59.73
CA ALA A 78 -4.95 4.80 59.21
C ALA A 78 -5.49 4.26 57.86
N PRO A 79 -6.82 4.12 57.62
CA PRO A 79 -7.33 3.61 56.34
C PRO A 79 -7.21 4.64 55.19
N ALA A 80 -7.14 5.93 55.50
CA ALA A 80 -6.98 6.99 54.50
C ALA A 80 -5.62 6.95 53.79
N ARG A 81 -4.53 6.69 54.54
CA ARG A 81 -3.18 6.61 53.96
C ARG A 81 -3.00 5.38 53.04
N GLY A 82 -3.60 4.25 53.41
CA GLY A 82 -3.59 3.04 52.56
C GLY A 82 -4.39 3.23 51.27
N ASN A 83 -5.54 3.90 51.35
CA ASN A 83 -6.35 4.24 50.17
C ASN A 83 -5.64 5.25 49.25
N GLU A 84 -4.96 6.25 49.80
CA GLU A 84 -4.14 7.17 49.03
C GLU A 84 -2.96 6.47 48.36
N GLN A 85 -2.30 5.54 49.06
CA GLN A 85 -1.21 4.75 48.48
C GLN A 85 -1.71 3.83 47.36
N ALA A 86 -2.86 3.17 47.55
CA ALA A 86 -3.49 2.33 46.54
C ALA A 86 -3.90 3.15 45.29
N ALA A 87 -4.46 4.34 45.49
CA ALA A 87 -4.81 5.25 44.40
C ALA A 87 -3.56 5.73 43.65
N ARG A 88 -2.48 6.08 44.35
CA ARG A 88 -1.20 6.47 43.74
C ARG A 88 -0.57 5.33 42.95
N SER A 89 -0.58 4.10 43.48
CA SER A 89 -0.09 2.92 42.76
C SER A 89 -0.94 2.59 41.54
N ALA A 90 -2.27 2.73 41.63
CA ALA A 90 -3.15 2.51 40.49
C ALA A 90 -2.90 3.56 39.38
N SER A 91 -2.67 4.82 39.75
CA SER A 91 -2.30 5.89 38.80
C SER A 91 -0.98 5.58 38.09
N THR A 92 0.05 5.18 38.84
CA THR A 92 1.37 4.87 38.26
C THR A 92 1.30 3.66 37.33
N VAL A 93 0.54 2.61 37.69
CA VAL A 93 0.32 1.46 36.81
C VAL A 93 -0.43 1.87 35.54
N ALA A 94 -1.46 2.70 35.64
CA ALA A 94 -2.18 3.23 34.48
C ALA A 94 -1.28 4.06 33.55
N GLU A 95 -0.41 4.90 34.11
CA GLU A 95 0.58 5.68 33.36
C GLU A 95 1.58 4.78 32.63
N LEU A 96 2.09 3.73 33.29
CA LEU A 96 2.99 2.76 32.67
C LEU A 96 2.31 1.99 31.53
N HIS A 97 1.05 1.58 31.71
CA HIS A 97 0.29 0.94 30.63
C HIS A 97 0.03 1.89 29.46
N ALA A 98 -0.30 3.15 29.73
CA ALA A 98 -0.47 4.16 28.70
C ALA A 98 0.83 4.42 27.94
N ALA A 99 1.96 4.51 28.65
CA ALA A 99 3.29 4.66 28.04
C ALA A 99 3.66 3.44 27.18
N ALA A 100 3.40 2.22 27.67
CA ALA A 100 3.62 0.99 26.90
C ALA A 100 2.74 0.93 25.64
N ALA A 101 1.46 1.30 25.75
CA ALA A 101 0.56 1.38 24.60
C ALA A 101 1.03 2.41 23.57
N ALA A 102 1.48 3.58 24.01
CA ALA A 102 2.03 4.61 23.14
C ALA A 102 3.30 4.14 22.40
N GLN A 103 4.17 3.36 23.06
CA GLN A 103 5.34 2.77 22.42
C GLN A 103 4.96 1.75 21.34
N VAL A 104 3.98 0.88 21.61
CA VAL A 104 3.48 -0.08 20.61
C VAL A 104 2.89 0.63 19.40
N GLU A 105 2.08 1.67 19.61
CA GLU A 105 1.52 2.47 18.52
C GLU A 105 2.61 3.21 17.73
N ALA A 106 3.65 3.74 18.39
CA ALA A 106 4.78 4.36 17.70
C ALA A 106 5.54 3.36 16.81
N VAL A 107 5.76 2.12 17.29
CA VAL A 107 6.37 1.05 16.49
C VAL A 107 5.48 0.69 15.29
N ARG A 108 4.17 0.59 15.51
CA ARG A 108 3.19 0.28 14.47
C ARG A 108 3.13 1.37 13.40
N ALA A 109 2.96 2.62 13.81
CA ALA A 109 2.93 3.77 12.90
C ALA A 109 4.25 3.88 12.10
N GLY A 110 5.40 3.65 12.75
CA GLY A 110 6.68 3.60 12.07
C GLY A 110 6.79 2.47 11.05
N ALA A 111 6.19 1.30 11.32
CA ALA A 111 6.14 0.18 10.37
C ALA A 111 5.19 0.46 9.20
N GLU A 112 4.03 1.07 9.47
CA GLU A 112 3.07 1.50 8.45
C GLU A 112 3.70 2.52 7.51
N GLN A 113 4.36 3.55 8.05
CA GLN A 113 5.07 4.57 7.26
C GLN A 113 6.15 3.95 6.35
N ARG A 114 6.98 3.03 6.86
CA ARG A 114 8.00 2.36 6.03
C ARG A 114 7.37 1.52 4.91
N THR A 115 6.22 0.92 5.19
CA THR A 115 5.50 0.11 4.18
C THR A 115 4.89 0.99 3.11
N GLU A 116 4.33 2.14 3.47
CA GLU A 116 3.78 3.13 2.54
C GLU A 116 4.88 3.71 1.64
N VAL A 117 5.99 4.19 2.22
CA VAL A 117 7.14 4.69 1.46
C VAL A 117 7.69 3.62 0.51
N HIS A 118 7.75 2.37 0.96
CA HIS A 118 8.17 1.27 0.09
C HIS A 118 7.20 1.11 -1.09
N ARG A 119 5.87 1.06 -0.85
CA ARG A 119 4.86 0.95 -1.90
C ARG A 119 4.94 2.08 -2.90
N ASP A 120 5.04 3.32 -2.43
CA ASP A 120 5.16 4.50 -3.29
C ASP A 120 6.38 4.40 -4.22
N ALA A 121 7.52 3.94 -3.69
CA ALA A 121 8.71 3.68 -4.49
C ALA A 121 8.48 2.57 -5.53
N CYS A 122 7.71 1.53 -5.20
CA CYS A 122 7.33 0.49 -6.17
C CYS A 122 6.48 1.04 -7.30
N ASP A 123 5.46 1.79 -6.93
CA ASP A 123 4.49 2.34 -7.86
C ASP A 123 5.16 3.36 -8.78
N ALA A 124 6.12 4.14 -8.27
CA ALA A 124 6.95 5.05 -9.05
C ALA A 124 7.84 4.31 -10.06
N GLU A 125 8.52 3.23 -9.66
CA GLU A 125 9.34 2.41 -10.58
C GLU A 125 8.48 1.77 -11.68
N GLU A 126 7.30 1.26 -11.33
CA GLU A 126 6.38 0.66 -12.29
C GLU A 126 5.79 1.72 -13.25
N ALA A 127 5.44 2.90 -12.73
CA ALA A 127 4.99 4.02 -13.55
C ALA A 127 6.06 4.46 -14.55
N ALA A 128 7.31 4.60 -14.11
CA ALA A 128 8.43 4.96 -14.99
C ALA A 128 8.61 3.92 -16.12
N LEU A 129 8.53 2.62 -15.81
CA LEU A 129 8.60 1.58 -16.84
C LEU A 129 7.41 1.62 -17.80
N ARG A 130 6.20 1.92 -17.30
CA ARG A 130 5.01 2.09 -18.16
C ARG A 130 5.18 3.24 -19.13
N ASP A 131 5.73 4.36 -18.67
CA ASP A 131 6.01 5.52 -19.51
C ASP A 131 7.07 5.20 -20.57
N GLU A 132 8.14 4.47 -20.21
CA GLU A 132 9.16 3.99 -21.15
C GLU A 132 8.56 3.06 -22.21
N VAL A 133 7.70 2.11 -21.81
CA VAL A 133 6.98 1.22 -22.73
C VAL A 133 6.05 1.99 -23.66
N ALA A 134 5.37 3.02 -23.16
CA ALA A 134 4.48 3.86 -23.96
C ALA A 134 5.28 4.66 -25.01
N ALA A 135 6.40 5.26 -24.60
CA ALA A 135 7.30 5.98 -25.49
C ALA A 135 7.89 5.05 -26.57
N GLU A 136 8.31 3.84 -26.21
CA GLU A 136 8.79 2.84 -27.17
C GLU A 136 7.68 2.40 -28.13
N ALA A 137 6.44 2.26 -27.66
CA ALA A 137 5.31 1.94 -28.53
C ALA A 137 5.02 3.05 -29.56
N GLU A 138 5.15 4.32 -29.17
CA GLU A 138 5.07 5.46 -30.08
C GLU A 138 6.21 5.48 -31.09
N ALA A 139 7.45 5.33 -30.63
CA ALA A 139 8.63 5.25 -31.48
C ALA A 139 8.49 4.10 -32.49
N SER A 140 8.10 2.91 -32.04
CA SER A 140 7.85 1.74 -32.88
C SER A 140 6.77 1.99 -33.94
N ARG A 141 5.71 2.75 -33.65
CA ARG A 141 4.71 3.13 -34.65
C ARG A 141 5.30 4.04 -35.73
N HIS A 142 6.11 5.01 -35.33
CA HIS A 142 6.78 5.92 -36.26
C HIS A 142 7.81 5.18 -37.14
N GLU A 143 8.62 4.31 -36.55
CA GLU A 143 9.63 3.52 -37.26
C GLU A 143 8.99 2.50 -38.22
N ASN A 144 7.94 1.78 -37.79
CA ASN A 144 7.20 0.86 -38.66
C ASN A 144 6.63 1.59 -39.88
N ARG A 145 6.04 2.78 -39.69
CA ARG A 145 5.53 3.59 -40.80
C ARG A 145 6.66 4.03 -41.74
N ALA A 146 7.84 4.33 -41.22
CA ALA A 146 9.01 4.67 -42.04
C ALA A 146 9.47 3.46 -42.87
N ILE A 147 9.48 2.25 -42.29
CA ILE A 147 9.78 1.01 -43.00
C ILE A 147 8.75 0.75 -44.10
N ASP A 148 7.45 0.93 -43.84
CA ASP A 148 6.40 0.73 -44.84
C ASP A 148 6.62 1.63 -46.07
N LEU A 149 6.91 2.92 -45.85
CA LEU A 149 7.22 3.87 -46.92
C LEU A 149 8.51 3.51 -47.67
N GLN A 150 9.53 3.01 -46.96
CA GLN A 150 10.76 2.51 -47.60
C GLN A 150 10.49 1.28 -48.46
N TRP A 151 9.62 0.37 -48.02
CA TRP A 151 9.23 -0.80 -48.83
C TRP A 151 8.46 -0.40 -50.08
N GLU A 152 7.52 0.53 -49.98
CA GLU A 152 6.81 1.09 -51.15
C GLU A 152 7.78 1.69 -52.15
N HIS A 153 8.78 2.44 -51.68
CA HIS A 153 9.81 3.01 -52.54
C HIS A 153 10.65 1.92 -53.24
N LEU A 154 11.07 0.89 -52.49
CA LEU A 154 11.89 -0.19 -53.04
C LEU A 154 11.19 -1.00 -54.14
N GLN A 155 9.86 -1.13 -54.07
CA GLN A 155 9.09 -1.80 -55.14
C GLN A 155 9.17 -1.06 -56.48
N ALA A 156 9.44 0.24 -56.47
CA ALA A 156 9.58 1.06 -57.68
C ALA A 156 11.03 1.09 -58.22
N VAL A 157 12.02 0.56 -57.49
CA VAL A 157 13.43 0.60 -57.89
C VAL A 157 13.71 -0.46 -58.95
N ALA A 158 14.12 -0.01 -60.14
CA ALA A 158 14.46 -0.89 -61.26
C ALA A 158 15.92 -1.38 -61.23
N ALA A 159 16.82 -0.66 -60.54
CA ALA A 159 18.24 -0.96 -60.49
C ALA A 159 18.55 -2.01 -59.39
N PRO A 160 19.10 -3.20 -59.74
CA PRO A 160 19.33 -4.27 -58.76
C PRO A 160 20.26 -3.89 -57.60
N GLN A 161 21.30 -3.09 -57.86
CA GLN A 161 22.23 -2.61 -56.84
C GLN A 161 21.57 -1.67 -55.82
N GLU A 162 20.67 -0.82 -56.27
CA GLU A 162 19.93 0.12 -55.42
C GLU A 162 18.89 -0.63 -54.58
N LEU A 163 18.20 -1.61 -55.18
CA LEU A 163 17.29 -2.50 -54.47
C LEU A 163 18.02 -3.27 -53.36
N HIS A 164 19.21 -3.83 -53.66
CA HIS A 164 20.00 -4.54 -52.67
C HIS A 164 20.43 -3.64 -51.51
N ALA A 165 20.94 -2.44 -51.81
CA ALA A 165 21.33 -1.47 -50.79
C ALA A 165 20.14 -1.07 -49.89
N GLY A 166 18.96 -0.87 -50.48
CA GLY A 166 17.75 -0.55 -49.74
C GLY A 166 17.26 -1.69 -48.84
N ILE A 167 17.30 -2.94 -49.31
CA ILE A 167 16.97 -4.11 -48.48
C ILE A 167 17.91 -4.20 -47.27
N LEU A 168 19.21 -3.93 -47.44
CA LEU A 168 20.16 -3.89 -46.33
C LEU A 168 19.83 -2.77 -45.33
N ALA A 169 19.43 -1.59 -45.82
CA ALA A 169 19.04 -0.47 -44.97
C ALA A 169 17.78 -0.79 -44.13
N VAL A 170 16.77 -1.41 -44.74
CA VAL A 170 15.56 -1.87 -44.02
C VAL A 170 15.91 -2.95 -42.99
N ASN A 171 16.74 -3.93 -43.34
CA ASN A 171 17.20 -4.95 -42.40
C ASN A 171 17.93 -4.35 -41.20
N ALA A 172 18.83 -3.38 -41.43
CA ALA A 172 19.52 -2.68 -40.36
C ALA A 172 18.54 -1.87 -39.48
N HIS A 173 17.50 -1.30 -40.07
CA HIS A 173 16.44 -0.59 -39.34
C HIS A 173 15.63 -1.54 -38.44
N CYS A 174 15.17 -2.67 -38.99
CA CYS A 174 14.49 -3.71 -38.23
C CYS A 174 15.37 -4.24 -37.08
N GLY A 175 16.68 -4.40 -37.30
CA GLY A 175 17.64 -4.79 -36.26
C GLY A 175 17.63 -3.83 -35.07
N ARG A 176 17.75 -2.52 -35.32
CA ARG A 176 17.72 -1.49 -34.25
C ARG A 176 16.38 -1.48 -33.50
N MET A 177 15.26 -1.66 -34.18
CA MET A 177 13.95 -1.75 -33.55
C MET A 177 13.84 -2.99 -32.63
N LEU A 178 14.36 -4.14 -33.06
CA LEU A 178 14.35 -5.34 -32.24
C LEU A 178 15.24 -5.17 -31.01
N GLU A 179 16.43 -4.59 -31.16
CA GLU A 179 17.32 -4.26 -30.04
C GLU A 179 16.68 -3.28 -29.04
N ALA A 180 15.93 -2.29 -29.51
CA ALA A 180 15.18 -1.37 -28.64
C ALA A 180 14.13 -2.13 -27.82
N LYS A 181 13.33 -2.99 -28.45
CA LYS A 181 12.33 -3.82 -27.78
C LYS A 181 12.95 -4.81 -26.78
N ASP A 182 14.09 -5.41 -27.12
CA ASP A 182 14.81 -6.31 -26.23
C ASP A 182 15.31 -5.59 -24.98
N ARG A 183 15.76 -4.33 -25.09
CA ARG A 183 16.11 -3.50 -23.93
C ARG A 183 14.91 -3.26 -23.02
N THR A 184 13.75 -2.89 -23.58
CA THR A 184 12.51 -2.69 -22.81
C THR A 184 12.05 -3.98 -22.12
N LEU A 185 12.13 -5.12 -22.81
CA LEU A 185 11.84 -6.43 -22.22
C LEU A 185 12.82 -6.80 -21.10
N ALA A 186 14.11 -6.51 -21.27
CA ALA A 186 15.12 -6.74 -20.25
C ALA A 186 14.85 -5.88 -19.01
N ALA A 187 14.49 -4.61 -19.17
CA ALA A 187 14.12 -3.71 -18.08
C ALA A 187 12.90 -4.24 -17.31
N ALA A 188 11.86 -4.69 -18.02
CA ALA A 188 10.67 -5.30 -17.41
C ALA A 188 11.01 -6.58 -16.62
N ARG A 189 11.82 -7.47 -17.19
CA ARG A 189 12.29 -8.69 -16.50
C ARG A 189 13.11 -8.36 -15.25
N ALA A 190 13.99 -7.36 -15.32
CA ALA A 190 14.79 -6.92 -14.19
C ALA A 190 13.95 -6.30 -13.07
N LEU A 191 12.87 -5.57 -13.41
CA LEU A 191 11.91 -5.08 -12.42
C LEU A 191 11.24 -6.27 -11.71
N LEU A 192 10.70 -7.23 -12.47
CA LEU A 192 10.03 -8.41 -11.90
C LEU A 192 10.97 -9.23 -11.00
N ALA A 193 12.19 -9.51 -11.46
CA ALA A 193 13.18 -10.24 -10.66
C ALA A 193 13.49 -9.53 -9.33
N ARG A 194 13.67 -8.21 -9.35
CA ARG A 194 13.88 -7.43 -8.11
C ARG A 194 12.67 -7.49 -7.17
N ARG A 195 11.45 -7.53 -7.70
CA ARG A 195 10.22 -7.67 -6.90
C ARG A 195 10.11 -9.06 -6.27
N ASP A 196 10.40 -10.10 -7.03
CA ASP A 196 10.40 -11.48 -6.54
C ASP A 196 11.42 -11.67 -5.42
N ASP A 197 12.63 -11.11 -5.56
CA ASP A 197 13.67 -11.12 -4.53
C ASP A 197 13.23 -10.41 -3.25
N GLN A 198 12.60 -9.24 -3.38
CA GLN A 198 12.08 -8.49 -2.24
C GLN A 198 10.96 -9.26 -1.52
N TYR A 199 10.01 -9.84 -2.27
CA TYR A 199 8.95 -10.68 -1.70
C TYR A 199 9.52 -11.89 -0.98
N THR A 200 10.50 -12.57 -1.59
CA THR A 200 11.15 -13.73 -0.98
C THR A 200 11.85 -13.36 0.33
N ARG A 201 12.54 -12.22 0.37
CA ARG A 201 13.17 -11.71 1.61
C ARG A 201 12.14 -11.39 2.69
N LEU A 202 11.00 -10.77 2.32
CA LEU A 202 9.92 -10.48 3.26
C LEU A 202 9.33 -11.77 3.86
N LEU A 203 9.08 -12.79 3.03
CA LEU A 203 8.58 -14.08 3.48
C LEU A 203 9.59 -14.77 4.42
N GLN A 204 10.88 -14.76 4.09
CA GLN A 204 11.93 -15.32 4.95
C GLN A 204 12.02 -14.63 6.32
N LEU A 205 11.87 -13.30 6.35
CA LEU A 205 11.84 -12.53 7.59
C LEU A 205 10.61 -12.86 8.43
N GLN A 206 9.43 -13.03 7.82
CA GLN A 206 8.21 -13.42 8.52
C GLN A 206 8.33 -14.83 9.13
N VAL A 207 8.89 -15.78 8.38
CA VAL A 207 9.16 -17.13 8.88
C VAL A 207 10.12 -17.07 10.07
N ARG A 208 11.27 -16.40 9.92
CA ARG A 208 12.27 -16.26 11.00
C ARG A 208 11.74 -15.52 12.23
N GLY A 209 10.96 -14.46 12.03
CA GLY A 209 10.31 -13.70 13.11
C GLY A 209 9.23 -14.51 13.83
N GLY A 210 8.45 -15.32 13.09
CA GLY A 210 7.47 -16.24 13.67
C GLY A 210 8.11 -17.35 14.52
N PHE A 211 9.28 -17.85 14.11
CA PHE A 211 10.07 -18.79 14.92
C PHE A 211 10.64 -18.15 16.19
N ALA A 212 11.03 -16.88 16.16
CA ALA A 212 11.54 -16.17 17.34
C ALA A 212 10.44 -15.85 18.36
N VAL A 213 9.23 -15.51 17.92
CA VAL A 213 8.07 -15.29 18.81
C VAL A 213 7.56 -16.60 19.42
N GLY A 214 7.69 -17.72 18.71
CA GLY A 214 7.31 -19.06 19.19
C GLY A 214 8.23 -19.68 20.25
N MET A 215 9.49 -19.23 20.37
CA MET A 215 10.45 -19.77 21.37
C MET A 215 10.65 -18.87 22.61
N GLY A 216 9.99 -17.70 22.67
CA GLY A 216 10.18 -16.72 23.74
C GLY A 216 9.33 -16.90 25.01
N TRP A 217 8.44 -17.91 25.07
CA TRP A 217 7.50 -18.12 26.18
C TRP A 217 7.67 -19.47 26.90
N GLY A 218 8.90 -20.01 26.91
CA GLY A 218 9.17 -21.37 27.38
C GLY A 218 10.28 -21.54 28.41
N LEU A 219 10.82 -20.47 29.00
CA LEU A 219 11.84 -20.56 30.05
C LEU A 219 11.69 -19.42 31.07
N SER A 220 10.82 -19.62 32.06
CA SER A 220 10.92 -19.08 33.43
C SER A 220 10.12 -19.96 34.35
#